data_AF-A0A4R4JVZ2-F1
#
_entry.id   AF-A0A4R4JVZ2-F1
#
_cell.length_a   1.000
_cell.length_b   1.000
_cell.length_c   1.000
_cell.angle_alpha   90.00
_cell.angle_beta   90.00
_cell.angle_gamma   90.00
#
_symmetry.space_group_name_H-M   'P 1'
#
loop_
_entity.id
_entity.type
_entity.pdbx_description
1 polymer ?
#
loop_
_entity_poly.entity_id
_entity_poly.type
_entity_poly.pdbx_seq_one_letter_code
_entity_poly.pdbx_strand_id
1 'polypeptide(L)'
;MTTTIQPWKHVLDYGIFTYLLENQHCIKSNEVSRLSKENSDLREKLSSFRINEKKKEEDHILNTLNILRKNNRTISFFYKNGKDWEEKTEFELYKVFNLIAPELMIENSTRRCLDFTGIMLNPQRKRELRSPSPIPTNTMKTILADMMVLDLIKPSDKKHQIKDTNEYWSLTDFGKTVYKMIRQEIMLKKLDEGIDTSSENDTE
;
A
#
# COMPACT_ATOMS: atom_id res chain seq x y z
N MET A 1 -59.89 6.22 -68.82
CA MET A 1 -60.24 5.62 -67.50
C MET A 1 -59.54 6.44 -66.44
N THR A 2 -60.26 7.40 -65.85
CA THR A 2 -59.75 8.30 -64.81
C THR A 2 -59.94 7.63 -63.46
N THR A 3 -58.85 7.18 -62.85
CA THR A 3 -58.86 6.60 -61.50
C THR A 3 -59.16 7.70 -60.49
N THR A 4 -60.39 7.75 -59.99
CA THR A 4 -60.79 8.65 -58.90
C THR A 4 -60.14 8.16 -57.61
N ILE A 5 -59.00 8.74 -57.26
CA ILE A 5 -58.31 8.46 -55.99
C ILE A 5 -59.18 9.04 -54.87
N GLN A 6 -59.67 8.17 -53.98
CA GLN A 6 -60.50 8.57 -52.85
C GLN A 6 -59.67 9.33 -51.81
N PRO A 7 -59.95 10.61 -51.52
CA PRO A 7 -59.12 11.45 -50.66
C PRO A 7 -59.02 10.94 -49.22
N TRP A 8 -60.05 10.22 -48.75
CA TRP A 8 -60.14 9.71 -47.38
C TRP A 8 -59.10 8.65 -47.03
N LYS A 9 -58.60 7.89 -48.02
CA LYS A 9 -57.56 6.87 -47.82
C LYS A 9 -56.22 7.49 -47.41
N HIS A 10 -55.85 8.60 -48.05
CA HIS A 10 -54.62 9.32 -47.76
C HIS A 10 -54.59 9.95 -46.37
N VAL A 11 -55.75 10.37 -45.85
CA VAL A 11 -55.88 10.98 -44.52
C VAL A 11 -55.77 9.93 -43.41
N LEU A 12 -56.36 8.75 -43.59
CA LEU A 12 -56.25 7.63 -42.65
C LEU A 12 -54.81 7.08 -42.58
N ASP A 13 -54.14 6.92 -43.72
CA ASP A 13 -52.76 6.42 -43.76
C ASP A 13 -51.78 7.40 -43.10
N TYR A 14 -51.98 8.72 -43.27
CA TYR A 14 -51.17 9.73 -42.59
C TYR A 14 -51.37 9.73 -41.07
N GLY A 15 -52.61 9.62 -40.58
CA GLY A 15 -52.89 9.61 -39.15
C GLY A 15 -52.35 8.38 -38.42
N ILE A 16 -52.38 7.21 -39.07
CA ILE A 16 -51.78 5.98 -38.53
C ILE A 16 -50.25 6.10 -38.48
N PHE A 17 -49.64 6.67 -39.52
CA PHE A 17 -48.19 6.84 -39.59
C PHE A 17 -47.66 7.83 -38.53
N THR A 18 -48.35 8.95 -38.31
CA THR A 18 -47.95 9.92 -37.27
C THR A 18 -48.08 9.33 -35.87
N TYR A 19 -49.16 8.59 -35.59
CA TYR A 19 -49.36 7.92 -34.30
C TYR A 19 -48.29 6.86 -34.01
N LEU A 20 -47.91 6.07 -35.03
CA LEU A 20 -46.83 5.08 -34.91
C LEU A 20 -45.47 5.74 -34.64
N LEU A 21 -45.16 6.84 -35.34
CA LEU A 21 -43.93 7.62 -35.11
C LEU A 21 -43.88 8.23 -33.71
N GLU A 22 -44.97 8.85 -33.24
CA GLU A 22 -45.07 9.43 -31.90
C GLU A 22 -44.87 8.37 -30.80
N ASN A 23 -45.52 7.21 -30.95
CA ASN A 23 -45.33 6.08 -30.03
C ASN A 23 -43.88 5.59 -30.03
N GLN A 24 -43.25 5.48 -31.20
CA GLN A 24 -41.85 5.06 -31.29
C GLN A 24 -40.89 6.08 -30.67
N HIS A 25 -41.17 7.37 -30.80
CA HIS A 25 -40.42 8.43 -30.11
C HIS A 25 -40.59 8.37 -28.59
N CYS A 26 -41.80 8.15 -28.09
CA CYS A 26 -42.08 8.03 -26.66
C CYS A 26 -41.36 6.82 -26.04
N ILE A 27 -41.40 5.66 -26.71
CA ILE A 27 -40.68 4.45 -26.26
C ILE A 27 -39.17 4.71 -26.19
N LYS A 28 -38.59 5.31 -27.23
CA LYS A 28 -37.15 5.64 -27.26
C LYS A 28 -36.78 6.64 -26.17
N SER A 29 -37.60 7.68 -25.96
CA SER A 29 -37.37 8.68 -24.91
C SER A 29 -37.37 8.07 -23.52
N ASN A 30 -38.38 7.22 -23.22
CA ASN A 30 -38.48 6.53 -21.93
C ASN A 30 -37.29 5.60 -21.69
N GLU A 31 -36.86 4.86 -22.71
CA GLU A 31 -35.71 3.97 -22.61
C GLU A 31 -34.40 4.75 -22.40
N VAL A 32 -34.21 5.88 -23.09
CA VAL A 32 -33.07 6.77 -22.87
C VAL A 32 -33.08 7.35 -21.45
N SER A 33 -34.24 7.75 -20.93
CA SER A 33 -34.38 8.23 -19.56
C SER A 33 -34.07 7.12 -18.53
N ARG A 34 -34.56 5.89 -18.77
CA ARG A 34 -34.25 4.72 -17.94
C ARG A 34 -32.76 4.41 -17.92
N LEU A 35 -32.13 4.32 -19.09
CA LEU A 35 -30.70 4.07 -19.23
C LEU A 35 -29.85 5.19 -18.64
N SER A 36 -30.27 6.45 -18.78
CA SER A 36 -29.58 7.60 -18.18
C SER A 36 -29.64 7.54 -16.66
N LYS A 37 -30.78 7.16 -16.08
CA LYS A 37 -30.93 6.95 -14.64
C LYS A 37 -30.04 5.80 -14.17
N GLU A 38 -30.08 4.65 -14.85
CA GLU A 38 -29.22 3.50 -14.51
C GLU A 38 -27.74 3.85 -14.58
N ASN A 39 -27.30 4.62 -15.59
CA ASN A 39 -25.90 5.05 -15.71
C ASN A 39 -25.52 6.02 -14.57
N SER A 40 -26.43 6.93 -14.19
CA SER A 40 -26.24 7.81 -13.03
C SER A 40 -26.09 7.00 -11.73
N ASP A 41 -27.01 6.06 -11.49
CA ASP A 41 -27.01 5.20 -10.31
C ASP A 41 -25.75 4.32 -10.26
N LEU A 42 -25.29 3.81 -11.41
CA LEU A 42 -24.06 3.03 -11.50
C LEU A 42 -22.82 3.87 -11.19
N ARG A 43 -22.75 5.11 -11.67
CA ARG A 43 -21.65 6.03 -11.36
C ARG A 43 -21.59 6.37 -9.87
N GLU A 44 -22.74 6.56 -9.23
CA GLU A 44 -22.85 6.82 -7.79
C GLU A 44 -22.46 5.59 -6.95
N LYS A 45 -22.92 4.39 -7.34
CA LYS A 45 -22.47 3.15 -6.70
C LYS A 45 -20.96 2.97 -6.84
N LEU A 46 -20.40 3.27 -8.01
CA LEU A 46 -18.97 3.12 -8.25
C LEU A 46 -18.13 4.14 -7.46
N SER A 47 -18.61 5.38 -7.28
CA SER A 47 -17.93 6.36 -6.43
C SER A 47 -17.97 5.95 -4.96
N SER A 48 -19.11 5.50 -4.45
CA SER A 48 -19.25 5.03 -3.07
C SER A 48 -18.40 3.79 -2.78
N PHE A 49 -18.30 2.83 -3.71
CA PHE A 49 -17.40 1.69 -3.56
C PHE A 49 -15.94 2.10 -3.50
N ARG A 50 -15.49 3.01 -4.35
CA ARG A 50 -14.11 3.52 -4.34
C ARG A 50 -13.76 4.24 -3.03
N ILE A 51 -14.68 5.01 -2.48
CA ILE A 51 -14.48 5.69 -1.19
C ILE A 51 -14.36 4.66 -0.06
N ASN A 52 -15.26 3.66 -0.04
CA ASN A 52 -15.23 2.60 0.96
C ASN A 52 -13.96 1.74 0.87
N GLU A 53 -13.48 1.45 -0.34
CA GLU A 53 -12.25 0.70 -0.57
C GLU A 53 -11.03 1.47 -0.03
N LYS A 54 -10.89 2.75 -0.37
CA LYS A 54 -9.82 3.62 0.15
C LYS A 54 -9.84 3.68 1.67
N LYS A 55 -11.02 3.85 2.27
CA LYS A 55 -11.15 3.89 3.72
C LYS A 55 -10.72 2.57 4.37
N LYS A 56 -11.11 1.42 3.81
CA LYS A 56 -10.68 0.11 4.29
C LYS A 56 -9.16 -0.07 4.18
N GLU A 57 -8.56 0.43 3.09
CA GLU A 57 -7.11 0.39 2.90
C GLU A 57 -6.40 1.26 3.95
N GLU A 58 -6.86 2.49 4.16
CA GLU A 58 -6.33 3.40 5.19
C GLU A 58 -6.46 2.79 6.60
N ASP A 59 -7.63 2.26 6.94
CA ASP A 59 -7.88 1.58 8.23
C ASP A 59 -6.94 0.37 8.41
N HIS A 60 -6.73 -0.40 7.34
CA HIS A 60 -5.82 -1.55 7.36
C HIS A 60 -4.37 -1.11 7.60
N ILE A 61 -3.90 -0.06 6.91
CA ILE A 61 -2.55 0.48 7.10
C ILE A 61 -2.37 1.01 8.53
N LEU A 62 -3.33 1.78 9.04
CA LEU A 62 -3.29 2.31 10.40
C LEU A 62 -3.26 1.19 11.44
N ASN A 63 -4.05 0.13 11.24
CA ASN A 63 -4.02 -1.04 12.11
C ASN A 63 -2.64 -1.72 12.09
N THR A 64 -2.06 -1.93 10.91
CA THR A 64 -0.72 -2.52 10.78
C THR A 64 0.35 -1.65 11.45
N LEU A 65 0.32 -0.34 11.28
CA LEU A 65 1.24 0.59 11.96
C LEU A 65 1.08 0.53 13.49
N ASN A 66 -0.15 0.43 13.99
CA ASN A 66 -0.40 0.28 15.42
C ASN A 66 0.16 -1.04 15.96
N ILE A 67 0.02 -2.14 15.21
CA ILE A 67 0.63 -3.44 15.58
C ILE A 67 2.15 -3.29 15.62
N LEU A 68 2.78 -2.70 14.61
CA LEU A 68 4.23 -2.50 14.55
C LEU A 68 4.77 -1.66 15.72
N ARG A 69 4.04 -0.61 16.13
CA ARG A 69 4.45 0.28 17.24
C ARG A 69 4.28 -0.36 18.61
N LYS A 70 3.27 -1.22 18.79
CA LYS A 70 2.98 -1.88 20.08
C LYS A 70 3.78 -3.14 20.32
N ASN A 71 4.37 -3.72 19.27
CA ASN A 71 5.12 -4.97 19.37
C ASN A 71 6.61 -4.71 19.45
N ASN A 72 7.22 -5.07 20.58
CA ASN A 72 8.66 -5.00 20.79
C ASN A 72 9.33 -6.35 20.51
N ARG A 73 10.60 -6.28 20.12
CA ARG A 73 11.50 -7.43 20.02
C ARG A 73 12.81 -7.13 20.73
N THR A 74 13.23 -8.05 21.57
CA THR A 74 14.54 -7.99 22.23
C THR A 74 15.60 -8.52 21.28
N ILE A 75 16.60 -7.68 21.00
CA ILE A 75 17.76 -8.01 20.18
C ILE A 75 18.98 -8.00 21.09
N SER A 76 19.73 -9.10 21.08
CA SER A 76 21.07 -9.18 21.69
C SER A 76 22.14 -9.03 20.62
N PHE A 77 23.32 -8.56 21.03
CA PHE A 77 24.44 -8.27 20.13
C PHE A 77 25.67 -9.09 20.49
N PHE A 78 26.43 -9.52 19.48
CA PHE A 78 27.70 -10.20 19.67
C PHE A 78 28.85 -9.27 19.26
N TYR A 79 29.67 -8.89 20.23
CA TYR A 79 30.85 -8.04 20.02
C TYR A 79 32.10 -8.87 19.76
N LYS A 80 33.08 -8.35 18.99
CA LYS A 80 34.31 -9.09 18.64
C LYS A 80 35.09 -9.62 19.85
N ASN A 81 35.13 -8.81 20.91
CA ASN A 81 35.83 -9.15 22.16
C ASN A 81 34.90 -9.80 23.20
N GLY A 82 33.63 -10.02 22.85
CA GLY A 82 32.65 -10.67 23.71
C GLY A 82 32.80 -12.18 23.69
N LYS A 83 32.36 -12.84 24.77
CA LYS A 83 32.35 -14.32 24.86
C LYS A 83 30.99 -14.92 24.52
N ASP A 84 29.93 -14.14 24.62
CA ASP A 84 28.56 -14.58 24.41
C ASP A 84 27.70 -13.41 23.85
N TRP A 85 26.42 -13.65 23.64
CA TRP A 85 25.43 -12.63 23.33
C TRP A 85 25.27 -11.66 24.51
N GLU A 86 25.58 -10.40 24.26
CA GLU A 86 25.55 -9.31 25.23
C GLU A 86 24.46 -8.29 24.86
N GLU A 87 24.25 -7.29 25.72
CA GLU A 87 23.42 -6.10 25.47
C GLU A 87 22.03 -6.40 24.89
N LYS A 88 21.10 -6.85 25.73
CA LYS A 88 19.71 -7.08 25.33
C LYS A 88 18.98 -5.74 25.29
N THR A 89 18.63 -5.28 24.10
CA THR A 89 17.88 -4.03 23.90
C THR A 89 16.54 -4.33 23.22
N GLU A 90 15.49 -3.69 23.70
CA GLU A 90 14.18 -3.76 23.06
C GLU A 90 14.05 -2.74 21.94
N PHE A 91 13.50 -3.19 20.82
CA PHE A 91 13.15 -2.33 19.69
C PHE A 91 11.71 -2.59 19.27
N GLU A 92 10.98 -1.52 19.00
CA GLU A 92 9.69 -1.62 18.32
C GLU A 92 9.88 -2.24 16.92
N LEU A 93 8.99 -3.14 16.54
CA LEU A 93 8.97 -3.68 15.18
C LEU A 93 8.84 -2.57 14.13
N TYR A 94 8.15 -1.47 14.47
CA TYR A 94 8.10 -0.27 13.65
C TYR A 94 9.49 0.26 13.28
N LYS A 95 10.39 0.37 14.27
CA LYS A 95 11.76 0.87 14.08
C LYS A 95 12.59 -0.10 13.24
N VAL A 96 12.45 -1.39 13.48
CA VAL A 96 13.15 -2.43 12.71
C VAL A 96 12.65 -2.46 11.26
N PHE A 97 11.33 -2.38 11.05
CA PHE A 97 10.73 -2.34 9.71
C PHE A 97 11.20 -1.11 8.93
N ASN A 98 11.10 0.10 9.50
CA ASN A 98 11.55 1.33 8.85
C ASN A 98 13.05 1.28 8.48
N LEU A 99 13.85 0.56 9.26
CA LEU A 99 15.26 0.35 8.99
C LEU A 99 15.49 -0.59 7.81
N ILE A 100 14.84 -1.76 7.78
CA ILE A 100 15.13 -2.79 6.77
C ILE A 100 14.30 -2.68 5.49
N ALA A 101 13.15 -2.02 5.53
CA ALA A 101 12.28 -1.80 4.37
C ALA A 101 12.99 -1.23 3.13
N PRO A 102 13.87 -0.20 3.21
CA PRO A 102 14.60 0.27 2.04
C PRO A 102 15.50 -0.80 1.42
N GLU A 103 16.13 -1.64 2.25
CA GLU A 103 16.96 -2.76 1.78
C GLU A 103 16.14 -3.85 1.09
N LEU A 104 14.85 -3.98 1.45
CA LEU A 104 13.92 -4.96 0.89
C LEU A 104 13.09 -4.44 -0.28
N MET A 105 13.28 -3.20 -0.73
CA MET A 105 12.53 -2.62 -1.87
C MET A 105 12.71 -3.42 -3.16
N ILE A 106 13.88 -4.01 -3.37
CA ILE A 106 14.18 -4.88 -4.51
C ILE A 106 14.15 -6.33 -4.02
N GLU A 107 15.22 -6.78 -3.36
CA GLU A 107 15.29 -8.02 -2.61
C GLU A 107 16.55 -8.00 -1.74
N ASN A 108 16.53 -8.70 -0.61
CA ASN A 108 17.74 -8.93 0.17
C ASN A 108 17.72 -10.25 0.92
N SER A 109 18.90 -10.76 1.28
CA SER A 109 19.03 -12.02 2.01
C SER A 109 18.80 -11.84 3.51
N THR A 110 18.33 -12.89 4.20
CA THR A 110 18.24 -12.93 5.68
C THR A 110 19.58 -12.54 6.32
N ARG A 111 20.70 -13.03 5.76
CA ARG A 111 22.05 -12.74 6.24
C ARG A 111 22.39 -11.25 6.16
N ARG A 112 22.06 -10.61 5.04
CA ARG A 112 22.32 -9.17 4.87
C ARG A 112 21.42 -8.33 5.77
N CYS A 113 20.14 -8.67 5.91
CA CYS A 113 19.24 -8.01 6.86
C CYS A 113 19.75 -8.13 8.29
N LEU A 114 20.25 -9.32 8.66
CA LEU A 114 20.83 -9.59 9.97
C LEU A 114 22.05 -8.69 10.23
N ASP A 115 23.01 -8.67 9.31
CA ASP A 115 24.23 -7.87 9.44
C ASP A 115 23.89 -6.37 9.51
N PHE A 116 23.01 -5.90 8.62
CA PHE A 116 22.59 -4.50 8.56
C PHE A 116 21.84 -4.06 9.83
N THR A 117 20.91 -4.88 10.31
CA THR A 117 20.15 -4.61 11.55
C THR A 117 21.09 -4.54 12.74
N GLY A 118 22.03 -5.48 12.86
CA GLY A 118 23.02 -5.47 13.93
C GLY A 118 23.87 -4.21 13.94
N ILE A 119 24.37 -3.78 12.78
CA ILE A 119 25.20 -2.58 12.65
C ILE A 119 24.40 -1.31 13.02
N MET A 120 23.19 -1.18 12.48
CA MET A 120 22.42 0.07 12.60
C MET A 120 21.72 0.22 13.95
N LEU A 121 21.38 -0.88 14.63
CA LEU A 121 20.73 -0.87 15.94
C LEU A 121 21.70 -1.05 17.11
N ASN A 122 23.02 -1.14 16.87
CA ASN A 122 24.01 -1.34 17.92
C ASN A 122 23.92 -0.24 19.00
N PRO A 123 23.57 -0.58 20.26
CA PRO A 123 23.52 0.39 21.35
C PRO A 123 24.92 0.91 21.71
N GLN A 124 25.96 0.08 21.52
CA GLN A 124 27.35 0.42 21.83
C GLN A 124 28.13 0.71 20.55
N ARG A 125 27.85 1.86 19.93
CA ARG A 125 28.48 2.31 18.67
C ARG A 125 30.02 2.31 18.66
N LYS A 126 30.65 2.38 19.83
CA LYS A 126 32.12 2.37 19.99
C LYS A 126 32.72 0.97 19.95
N ARG A 127 31.93 -0.09 20.17
CA ARG A 127 32.41 -1.48 20.13
C ARG A 127 32.16 -2.09 18.77
N GLU A 128 33.15 -2.83 18.30
CA GLU A 128 33.04 -3.56 17.05
C GLU A 128 32.21 -4.83 17.21
N LEU A 129 31.26 -5.02 16.30
CA LEU A 129 30.45 -6.23 16.24
C LEU A 129 31.19 -7.36 15.54
N ARG A 130 30.88 -8.59 15.95
CA ARG A 130 31.37 -9.81 15.30
C ARG A 130 30.76 -9.93 13.90
N SER A 131 31.56 -10.40 12.94
CA SER A 131 31.12 -10.84 11.63
C SER A 131 31.53 -12.30 11.39
N PRO A 132 30.65 -13.16 10.83
CA PRO A 132 29.24 -12.89 10.51
C PRO A 132 28.35 -12.98 11.77
N SER A 133 27.11 -12.52 11.64
CA SER A 133 26.07 -12.66 12.66
C SER A 133 26.28 -11.79 13.91
N PRO A 134 26.18 -10.46 13.78
CA PRO A 134 26.21 -9.51 14.90
C PRO A 134 25.00 -9.64 15.83
N ILE A 135 23.89 -10.23 15.36
CA ILE A 135 22.69 -10.56 16.16
C ILE A 135 22.31 -12.04 15.95
N PRO A 136 21.50 -12.66 16.84
CA PRO A 136 21.10 -14.04 16.68
C PRO A 136 20.26 -14.25 15.40
N THR A 137 20.58 -15.30 14.64
CA THR A 137 19.88 -15.60 13.39
C THR A 137 18.42 -15.96 13.61
N ASN A 138 18.10 -16.68 14.69
CA ASN A 138 16.73 -16.98 15.08
C ASN A 138 15.93 -15.71 15.36
N THR A 139 16.52 -14.71 16.03
CA THR A 139 15.85 -13.42 16.28
C THR A 139 15.50 -12.72 14.97
N MET A 140 16.43 -12.66 14.01
CA MET A 140 16.14 -12.06 12.70
C MET A 140 15.05 -12.82 11.94
N LYS A 141 15.09 -14.17 11.97
CA LYS A 141 14.06 -15.01 11.34
C LYS A 141 12.67 -14.77 11.95
N THR A 142 12.58 -14.66 13.28
CA THR A 142 11.31 -14.32 13.95
C THR A 142 10.80 -12.96 13.52
N ILE A 143 11.66 -11.94 13.47
CA ILE A 143 11.29 -10.60 13.00
C ILE A 143 10.76 -10.63 11.56
N LEU A 144 11.42 -11.35 10.65
CA LEU A 144 10.96 -11.50 9.27
C LEU A 144 9.63 -12.25 9.19
N ALA A 145 9.45 -13.30 9.98
CA ALA A 145 8.20 -14.03 10.06
C ALA A 145 7.05 -13.13 10.55
N ASP A 146 7.28 -12.30 11.57
CA ASP A 146 6.29 -11.33 12.04
C ASP A 146 5.90 -10.33 10.95
N MET A 147 6.88 -9.83 10.18
CA MET A 147 6.62 -8.92 9.06
C MET A 147 5.87 -9.60 7.91
N MET A 148 6.14 -10.88 7.67
CA MET A 148 5.42 -11.68 6.68
C MET A 148 3.97 -11.90 7.09
N VAL A 149 3.69 -12.16 8.37
CA VAL A 149 2.32 -12.30 8.90
C VAL A 149 1.51 -11.00 8.76
N LEU A 150 2.18 -9.85 8.76
CA LEU A 150 1.59 -8.53 8.52
C LEU A 150 1.51 -8.17 7.02
N ASP A 151 1.78 -9.12 6.13
CA ASP A 151 1.83 -8.93 4.67
C ASP A 151 2.77 -7.79 4.23
N LEU A 152 3.79 -7.45 5.02
CA LEU A 152 4.75 -6.39 4.69
C LEU A 152 5.86 -6.89 3.77
N ILE A 153 6.25 -8.16 3.94
CA ILE A 153 7.31 -8.79 3.16
C ILE A 153 6.85 -10.15 2.64
N LYS A 154 7.53 -10.63 1.61
CA LYS A 154 7.37 -11.96 1.05
C LYS A 154 8.72 -12.55 0.66
N PRO A 155 8.85 -13.89 0.55
CA PRO A 155 9.98 -14.51 -0.12
C PRO A 155 10.19 -13.90 -1.52
N SER A 156 11.43 -13.76 -1.97
CA SER A 156 11.71 -13.25 -3.31
C SER A 156 11.24 -14.23 -4.38
N ASP A 157 10.62 -13.70 -5.44
CA ASP A 157 10.22 -14.46 -6.62
C ASP A 157 11.38 -14.67 -7.62
N LYS A 158 12.55 -14.07 -7.37
CA LYS A 158 13.69 -14.14 -8.29
C LYS A 158 14.41 -15.49 -8.20
N LYS A 159 14.94 -15.91 -9.35
CA LYS A 159 15.73 -17.13 -9.44
C LYS A 159 17.15 -16.86 -8.95
N HIS A 160 17.62 -17.68 -8.02
CA HIS A 160 18.98 -17.68 -7.53
C HIS A 160 19.74 -18.91 -8.03
N GLN A 161 21.07 -18.89 -7.89
CA GLN A 161 21.90 -20.03 -8.26
C GLN A 161 21.59 -21.23 -7.34
N ILE A 162 21.62 -22.45 -7.87
CA ILE A 162 21.33 -23.67 -7.09
C ILE A 162 22.29 -23.85 -5.89
N LYS A 163 23.52 -23.31 -6.00
CA LYS A 163 24.52 -23.34 -4.93
C LYS A 163 24.28 -22.32 -3.82
N ASP A 164 23.37 -21.37 -4.04
CA ASP A 164 23.03 -20.34 -3.07
C ASP A 164 22.06 -20.92 -2.03
N THR A 165 22.48 -20.90 -0.77
CA THR A 165 21.71 -21.41 0.37
C THR A 165 21.03 -20.29 1.16
N ASN A 166 21.04 -19.04 0.66
CA ASN A 166 20.41 -17.93 1.35
C ASN A 166 18.90 -17.89 1.11
N GLU A 167 18.19 -17.39 2.12
CA GLU A 167 16.78 -17.04 2.05
C GLU A 167 16.67 -15.56 1.64
N TYR A 168 15.87 -15.25 0.63
CA TYR A 168 15.70 -13.90 0.10
C TYR A 168 14.29 -13.38 0.33
N TRP A 169 14.19 -12.09 0.62
CA TRP A 169 12.95 -11.39 0.97
C TRP A 169 12.80 -10.13 0.16
N SER A 170 11.56 -9.73 -0.10
CA SER A 170 11.20 -8.48 -0.78
C SER A 170 9.96 -7.87 -0.14
N LEU A 171 9.78 -6.55 -0.28
CA LEU A 171 8.52 -5.90 0.12
C LEU A 171 7.37 -6.36 -0.78
N THR A 172 6.22 -6.61 -0.17
CA THR A 172 4.95 -6.69 -0.89
C THR A 172 4.54 -5.30 -1.38
N ASP A 173 3.52 -5.21 -2.25
CA ASP A 173 3.00 -3.90 -2.65
C ASP A 173 2.33 -3.17 -1.47
N PHE A 174 1.68 -3.91 -0.58
CA PHE A 174 1.17 -3.37 0.69
C PHE A 174 2.31 -2.83 1.56
N GLY A 175 3.40 -3.59 1.75
CA GLY A 175 4.57 -3.16 2.51
C GLY A 175 5.24 -1.91 1.94
N LYS A 176 5.28 -1.75 0.60
CA LYS A 176 5.73 -0.51 -0.05
C LYS A 176 4.83 0.67 0.29
N THR A 177 3.51 0.49 0.28
CA THR A 177 2.55 1.53 0.66
C THR A 177 2.72 1.94 2.12
N VAL A 178 2.82 0.97 3.04
CA VAL A 178 3.09 1.23 4.47
C VAL A 178 4.40 1.98 4.65
N TYR A 179 5.48 1.53 4.01
CA TYR A 179 6.78 2.21 4.10
C TYR A 179 6.74 3.62 3.52
N LYS A 180 6.04 3.83 2.40
CA LYS A 180 5.83 5.18 1.83
C LYS A 180 5.14 6.10 2.83
N MET A 181 4.10 5.65 3.53
CA MET A 181 3.42 6.45 4.55
C MET A 181 4.35 6.79 5.73
N ILE A 182 5.14 5.83 6.21
CA ILE A 182 6.14 6.07 7.26
C ILE A 182 7.13 7.16 6.83
N ARG A 183 7.64 7.08 5.59
CA ARG A 183 8.59 8.06 5.06
C ARG A 183 7.96 9.44 4.90
N GLN A 184 6.71 9.52 4.46
CA GLN A 184 5.97 10.77 4.37
C GLN A 184 5.77 11.40 5.75
N GLU A 185 5.38 10.62 6.76
CA GLU A 185 5.23 11.10 8.15
C GLU A 185 6.54 11.69 8.69
N ILE A 186 7.67 11.00 8.46
CA ILE A 186 8.99 11.48 8.88
C ILE A 186 9.38 12.77 8.14
N MET A 187 9.07 12.88 6.84
CA MET A 187 9.38 14.08 6.05
C MET A 187 8.54 15.27 6.48
N LEU A 188 7.25 15.06 6.79
CA LEU A 188 6.36 16.11 7.28
C LEU A 188 6.83 16.67 8.63
N LYS A 189 7.16 15.81 9.59
CA LYS A 189 7.68 16.25 10.90
C LYS A 189 8.92 17.13 10.78
N LYS A 190 9.83 16.79 9.86
CA LYS A 190 11.05 17.59 9.61
C LYS A 190 10.77 18.97 9.02
N LEU A 191 9.67 19.13 8.28
CA LEU A 191 9.27 20.43 7.74
C LEU A 191 8.75 21.33 8.86
N ASP A 192 7.93 20.77 9.75
CA ASP A 192 7.39 21.50 10.90
C ASP A 192 8.51 21.99 11.84
N GLU A 193 9.49 21.13 12.14
CA GLU A 193 10.67 21.49 12.95
C GLU A 193 11.58 22.56 12.30
N GLY A 194 11.60 22.64 10.97
CA GLY A 194 12.40 23.62 10.24
C GLY A 194 11.81 25.04 10.26
N ILE A 195 10.49 25.16 10.40
CA ILE A 195 9.78 26.45 10.42
C ILE A 195 10.07 27.19 11.74
N ASP A 196 10.07 26.49 12.88
CA ASP A 196 10.26 27.09 14.20
C ASP A 196 11.68 27.65 14.44
N THR A 197 12.69 27.17 13.72
CA THR A 197 14.09 27.65 13.87
C THR A 197 14.46 28.85 13.01
N SER A 198 13.56 29.28 12.11
CA SER A 198 13.82 30.37 11.15
C SER A 198 13.31 31.74 11.60
N SER A 199 12.59 31.83 12.73
CA SER A 199 11.97 33.06 13.23
C SER A 199 12.75 33.78 14.35
N GLU A 200 13.89 33.26 14.82
CA GLU A 200 14.67 33.85 15.93
C GLU A 200 15.97 34.57 15.51
N ASN A 201 16.36 34.57 14.23
CA ASN A 201 17.68 35.11 13.80
C ASN A 201 17.64 36.44 13.02
N ASP A 202 16.50 37.15 12.98
CA ASP A 202 16.38 38.43 12.27
C ASP A 202 16.42 39.68 13.18
N THR A 203 17.05 39.59 14.35
CA THR A 203 17.37 40.76 15.18
C THR A 203 18.76 40.65 15.79
N GLU A 204 19.79 41.01 15.01
CA GLU A 204 21.05 41.58 15.52
C GLU A 204 21.60 42.62 14.53
#